data_AF-A0A950WGC5-F1
#
_entry.id   AF-A0A950WGC5-F1
#
_cell.length_a   1.000
_cell.length_b   1.000
_cell.length_c   1.000
_cell.angle_alpha   90.00
_cell.angle_beta   90.00
_cell.angle_gamma   90.00
#
_symmetry.space_group_name_H-M   'P 1'
#
loop_
_entity.id
_entity.type
_entity.pdbx_description
1 polymer ?
#
loop_
_entity_poly.entity_id
_entity_poly.type
_entity_poly.pdbx_seq_one_letter_code
_entity_poly.pdbx_strand_id
1 'polypeptide(L)'
;MNAELEQRLHTFSKEQLIQLLQELALHHPDLRTEMLNILQGLPPEAPSPDDASPAEDIDEEVTEDWDFSGDDQAVLRSFLRPVPLSPSGEGEHQRVEEFASRLRQEESAQALAVLLTELVEEAISQIGYNNYRSALDLFALLIDERLLERTPATTPVFDEMIDAASSSLEAVLSEASSSTMFDADTAALSPLLTTDIRQRWLERLFALWLKRLDAHKVEENLPEVMLDVAWNEDLLLLRSLAQNELQKQPYSEHHLLSRQESNIVDFTLQYRTKALEKFLKALPRT
;
A
#
# COMPACT_ATOMS: atom_id res chain seq x y z
N MET A 1 -24.49 5.06 -1.23
CA MET A 1 -24.51 3.94 -2.19
C MET A 1 -25.65 2.93 -1.93
N ASN A 2 -26.68 3.26 -1.15
CA ASN A 2 -27.68 2.26 -0.72
C ASN A 2 -28.96 2.24 -1.57
N ALA A 3 -29.28 3.33 -2.28
CA ALA A 3 -30.53 3.44 -3.04
C ALA A 3 -30.56 2.58 -4.32
N GLU A 4 -29.43 2.39 -5.02
CA GLU A 4 -29.37 1.56 -6.23
C GLU A 4 -29.46 0.07 -5.92
N LEU A 5 -28.97 -0.35 -4.75
CA LEU A 5 -29.00 -1.74 -4.30
C LEU A 5 -30.41 -2.14 -3.86
N GLU A 6 -31.11 -1.23 -3.17
CA GLU A 6 -32.54 -1.37 -2.84
C GLU A 6 -33.43 -1.42 -4.09
N GLN A 7 -33.14 -0.58 -5.09
CA GLN A 7 -33.88 -0.57 -6.36
C GLN A 7 -33.64 -1.85 -7.18
N ARG A 8 -32.44 -2.41 -7.11
CA ARG A 8 -32.09 -3.71 -7.73
C ARG A 8 -32.72 -4.88 -6.98
N LEU A 9 -32.78 -4.85 -5.64
CA LEU A 9 -33.44 -5.87 -4.83
C LEU A 9 -34.95 -6.00 -5.13
N HIS A 10 -35.62 -4.89 -5.46
CA HIS A 10 -37.04 -4.91 -5.84
C HIS A 10 -37.32 -5.39 -7.26
N THR A 11 -36.31 -5.48 -8.13
CA THR A 11 -36.48 -5.90 -9.54
C THR A 11 -36.16 -7.37 -9.78
N PHE A 12 -35.52 -8.05 -8.83
CA PHE A 12 -35.23 -9.48 -8.93
C PHE A 12 -36.40 -10.35 -8.48
N SER A 13 -36.70 -11.38 -9.27
CA SER A 13 -37.69 -12.39 -8.90
C SER A 13 -37.20 -13.21 -7.69
N LYS A 14 -38.14 -13.67 -6.85
CA LYS A 14 -37.87 -14.46 -5.63
C LYS A 14 -36.96 -15.67 -5.91
N GLU A 15 -37.04 -16.25 -7.10
CA GLU A 15 -36.23 -17.39 -7.54
C GLU A 15 -34.76 -17.01 -7.79
N GLN A 16 -34.51 -15.82 -8.35
CA GLN A 16 -33.16 -15.32 -8.59
C GLN A 16 -32.47 -14.92 -7.27
N LEU A 17 -33.24 -14.35 -6.34
CA LEU A 17 -32.77 -14.07 -4.97
C LEU A 17 -32.40 -15.35 -4.23
N ILE A 18 -33.17 -16.42 -4.39
CA ILE A 18 -32.87 -17.73 -3.80
C ILE A 18 -31.61 -18.36 -4.44
N GLN A 19 -31.41 -18.21 -5.74
CA GLN A 19 -30.19 -18.69 -6.43
C GLN A 19 -28.94 -17.95 -5.94
N LEU A 20 -29.01 -16.63 -5.81
CA LEU A 20 -27.88 -15.81 -5.36
C LEU A 20 -27.53 -16.16 -3.90
N LEU A 21 -28.53 -16.41 -3.06
CA LEU A 21 -28.35 -16.83 -1.67
C LEU A 21 -27.77 -18.26 -1.58
N GLN A 22 -28.13 -19.15 -2.51
CA GLN A 22 -27.55 -20.49 -2.61
C GLN A 22 -26.08 -20.47 -3.06
N GLU A 23 -25.73 -19.63 -4.04
CA GLU A 23 -24.34 -19.47 -4.49
C GLU A 23 -23.46 -18.83 -3.41
N LEU A 24 -23.98 -17.82 -2.71
CA LEU A 24 -23.29 -17.15 -1.61
C LEU A 24 -23.08 -18.08 -0.41
N ALA A 25 -24.06 -18.96 -0.13
CA ALA A 25 -23.95 -20.02 0.89
C ALA A 25 -23.01 -21.17 0.48
N LEU A 26 -22.70 -21.33 -0.81
CA LEU A 26 -21.75 -22.31 -1.34
C LEU A 26 -20.31 -21.81 -1.25
N HIS A 27 -20.11 -20.49 -1.45
CA HIS A 27 -18.78 -19.87 -1.42
C HIS A 27 -18.30 -19.47 -0.02
N HIS A 28 -19.22 -19.29 0.94
CA HIS A 28 -18.87 -18.88 2.31
C HIS A 28 -19.55 -19.78 3.36
N PRO A 29 -18.94 -20.93 3.71
CA PRO A 29 -19.52 -21.86 4.68
C PRO A 29 -19.67 -21.26 6.08
N ASP A 30 -18.80 -20.30 6.45
CA ASP A 30 -18.84 -19.64 7.75
C ASP A 30 -20.05 -18.70 7.89
N LEU A 31 -20.35 -17.94 6.83
CA LEU A 31 -21.55 -17.09 6.72
C LEU A 31 -22.84 -17.91 6.75
N ARG A 32 -22.83 -19.13 6.19
CA ARG A 32 -23.97 -20.05 6.26
C ARG A 32 -24.23 -20.55 7.69
N THR A 33 -23.17 -20.77 8.48
CA THR A 33 -23.33 -21.14 9.89
C THR A 33 -23.81 -19.97 10.75
N GLU A 34 -23.37 -18.74 10.47
CA GLU A 34 -23.90 -17.55 11.13
C GLU A 34 -25.35 -17.27 10.74
N MET A 35 -25.72 -17.37 9.46
CA MET A 35 -27.11 -17.23 9.01
C MET A 35 -28.02 -18.31 9.61
N LEU A 36 -27.56 -19.55 9.74
CA LEU A 36 -28.33 -20.61 10.41
C LEU A 36 -28.46 -20.38 11.91
N ASN A 37 -27.43 -19.85 12.59
CA ASN A 37 -27.52 -19.47 14.00
C ASN A 37 -28.47 -18.29 14.22
N ILE A 38 -28.46 -17.30 13.32
CA ILE A 38 -29.39 -16.16 13.36
C ILE A 38 -30.82 -16.63 13.09
N LEU A 39 -31.03 -17.52 12.12
CA LEU A 39 -32.35 -18.10 11.83
C LEU A 39 -32.86 -19.03 12.92
N GLN A 40 -31.98 -19.75 13.63
CA GLN A 40 -32.33 -20.56 14.80
C GLN A 40 -32.51 -19.72 16.07
N GLY A 41 -31.93 -18.52 16.11
CA GLY A 41 -32.12 -17.53 17.16
C GLY A 41 -33.38 -16.67 17.00
N LEU A 42 -34.08 -16.74 15.86
CA LEU A 42 -35.38 -16.12 15.70
C LEU A 42 -36.43 -16.92 16.49
N PRO A 43 -37.08 -16.32 17.50
CA PRO A 43 -38.13 -17.00 18.24
C PRO A 43 -39.28 -17.35 17.28
N PRO A 44 -39.95 -18.51 17.47
CA PRO A 44 -41.08 -18.88 16.63
C PRO A 44 -42.17 -17.82 16.74
N GLU A 45 -42.60 -17.36 15.57
CA GLU A 45 -43.74 -16.50 15.29
C GLU A 45 -44.82 -16.57 16.38
N ALA A 46 -44.87 -15.54 17.23
CA ALA A 46 -45.92 -15.39 18.22
C ALA A 46 -47.21 -14.89 17.53
N PRO A 47 -48.39 -15.38 17.98
CA PRO A 47 -49.66 -15.17 17.33
C PRO A 47 -50.17 -13.72 17.38
N SER A 48 -51.10 -13.45 16.48
CA SER A 48 -51.84 -12.23 16.14
C SER A 48 -52.22 -11.28 17.29
N PRO A 49 -52.49 -9.99 16.96
CA PRO A 49 -52.59 -8.90 17.92
C PRO A 49 -54.00 -8.81 18.48
N ASP A 50 -54.17 -9.14 19.76
CA ASP A 50 -55.29 -8.72 20.60
C ASP A 50 -54.98 -9.18 22.04
N ASP A 51 -54.25 -8.37 22.81
CA ASP A 51 -54.57 -8.15 24.23
C ASP A 51 -53.71 -7.05 24.86
N ALA A 52 -54.39 -6.12 25.53
CA ALA A 52 -53.83 -5.00 26.29
C ALA A 52 -53.02 -5.49 27.49
N SER A 53 -51.89 -4.87 27.87
CA SER A 53 -51.82 -3.74 28.81
C SER A 53 -50.34 -3.42 29.14
N PRO A 54 -50.02 -2.21 29.64
CA PRO A 54 -48.66 -1.66 29.73
C PRO A 54 -48.05 -1.73 31.15
N ALA A 55 -46.73 -1.87 31.21
CA ALA A 55 -45.82 -1.51 32.32
C ALA A 55 -44.45 -2.14 32.02
N GLU A 56 -43.28 -1.59 32.34
CA GLU A 56 -42.82 -0.34 32.94
C GLU A 56 -41.31 -0.31 32.66
N ASP A 57 -40.76 0.90 32.64
CA ASP A 57 -39.36 1.28 32.46
C ASP A 57 -38.32 0.41 33.18
N ILE A 58 -37.27 0.01 32.45
CA ILE A 58 -35.91 -0.12 33.00
C ILE A 58 -34.94 0.52 32.00
N ASP A 59 -34.66 1.79 32.26
CA ASP A 59 -33.43 2.50 31.91
C ASP A 59 -32.21 1.71 32.43
N GLU A 60 -31.26 1.42 31.55
CA GLU A 60 -29.84 1.40 31.93
C GLU A 60 -29.01 1.76 30.69
N GLU A 61 -28.85 3.08 30.49
CA GLU A 61 -27.83 3.67 29.65
C GLU A 61 -26.44 3.18 30.08
N VAL A 62 -25.81 2.35 29.25
CA VAL A 62 -24.37 2.11 29.29
C VAL A 62 -23.75 2.91 28.14
N THR A 63 -23.54 4.20 28.39
CA THR A 63 -22.61 5.03 27.60
C THR A 63 -21.20 4.72 28.10
N GLU A 64 -20.50 3.80 27.44
CA GLU A 64 -19.07 3.62 27.63
C GLU A 64 -18.32 4.72 26.86
N ASP A 65 -17.84 5.69 27.64
CA ASP A 65 -16.91 6.74 27.24
C ASP A 65 -15.62 6.13 26.66
N TRP A 66 -15.53 6.10 25.33
CA TRP A 66 -14.27 5.89 24.61
C TRP A 66 -13.44 7.18 24.63
N ASP A 67 -12.88 7.54 25.79
CA ASP A 67 -11.84 8.56 25.90
C ASP A 67 -10.46 7.93 25.66
N PHE A 68 -10.03 7.93 24.41
CA PHE A 68 -8.62 7.80 24.02
C PHE A 68 -8.15 9.13 23.44
N SER A 69 -8.11 10.18 24.26
CA SER A 69 -7.25 11.35 23.99
C SER A 69 -5.80 11.07 24.41
N GLY A 70 -5.17 10.13 23.68
CA GLY A 70 -3.72 10.03 23.59
C GLY A 70 -3.20 11.08 22.63
N ASP A 71 -2.67 12.15 23.20
CA ASP A 71 -2.02 13.29 22.57
C ASP A 71 -0.87 12.83 21.64
N ASP A 72 -1.14 12.67 20.34
CA ASP A 72 -0.15 12.62 19.24
C ASP A 72 -0.75 12.76 17.82
N GLN A 73 -2.09 12.78 17.66
CA GLN A 73 -2.74 12.97 16.33
C GLN A 73 -3.05 14.44 15.98
N ALA A 74 -2.73 15.40 16.85
CA ALA A 74 -3.15 16.80 16.68
C ALA A 74 -2.29 17.62 15.72
N VAL A 75 -1.13 17.12 15.27
CA VAL A 75 -0.23 17.86 14.37
C VAL A 75 -0.56 17.65 12.88
N LEU A 76 -1.22 16.55 12.51
CA LEU A 76 -1.45 16.20 11.09
C LEU A 76 -2.78 16.73 10.51
N ARG A 77 -3.66 17.35 11.30
CA ARG A 77 -4.99 17.80 10.84
C ARG A 77 -5.10 19.28 10.48
N SER A 78 -4.03 20.07 10.61
CA SER A 78 -4.10 21.54 10.41
C SER A 78 -3.70 22.04 9.02
N PHE A 79 -3.37 21.17 8.05
CA PHE A 79 -2.95 21.60 6.71
C PHE A 79 -3.75 21.02 5.54
N LEU A 80 -4.94 20.47 5.77
CA LEU A 80 -5.86 20.07 4.69
C LEU A 80 -6.40 21.31 3.96
N ARG A 81 -5.60 21.83 3.03
CA ARG A 81 -6.07 22.73 1.98
C ARG A 81 -6.96 21.90 1.05
N PRO A 82 -8.18 22.34 0.71
CA PRO A 82 -9.02 21.58 -0.21
C PRO A 82 -8.36 21.59 -1.60
N VAL A 83 -7.75 20.47 -2.00
CA VAL A 83 -7.38 20.23 -3.39
C VAL A 83 -8.66 19.87 -4.14
N PRO A 84 -8.94 20.48 -5.32
CA PRO A 84 -10.15 20.19 -6.06
C PRO A 84 -10.15 18.72 -6.53
N LEU A 85 -11.29 18.06 -6.34
CA LEU A 85 -11.62 16.76 -6.94
C LEU A 85 -11.36 16.83 -8.47
N SER A 86 -10.35 16.13 -8.98
CA SER A 86 -10.23 15.94 -10.43
C SER A 86 -11.03 14.72 -10.87
N PRO A 87 -11.95 14.88 -11.83
CA PRO A 87 -12.45 13.78 -12.63
C PRO A 87 -11.50 13.51 -13.81
N SER A 88 -11.33 12.23 -14.17
CA SER A 88 -10.65 11.70 -15.37
C SER A 88 -9.14 11.39 -15.25
N GLY A 89 -8.78 10.15 -15.58
CA GLY A 89 -7.41 9.60 -15.54
C GLY A 89 -6.41 10.24 -16.50
N GLU A 90 -6.87 10.99 -17.51
CA GLU A 90 -5.99 11.79 -18.37
C GLU A 90 -5.38 12.99 -17.61
N GLY A 91 -6.14 13.58 -16.68
CA GLY A 91 -5.66 14.67 -15.84
C GLY A 91 -4.64 14.19 -14.79
N GLU A 92 -4.71 12.93 -14.38
CA GLU A 92 -3.79 12.35 -13.39
C GLU A 92 -2.39 12.16 -13.99
N HIS A 93 -2.31 11.60 -15.21
CA HIS A 93 -1.02 11.41 -15.90
C HIS A 93 -0.36 12.75 -16.21
N GLN A 94 -1.15 13.75 -16.62
CA GLN A 94 -0.65 15.10 -16.85
C GLN A 94 -0.12 15.74 -15.57
N ARG A 95 -0.78 15.51 -14.42
CA ARG A 95 -0.33 16.02 -13.13
C ARG A 95 0.95 15.35 -12.63
N VAL A 96 1.09 14.03 -12.79
CA VAL A 96 2.35 13.33 -12.47
C VAL A 96 3.50 13.86 -13.34
N GLU A 97 3.27 14.07 -14.64
CA GLU A 97 4.28 14.65 -15.53
C GLU A 97 4.63 16.11 -15.17
N GLU A 98 3.65 16.90 -14.73
CA GLU A 98 3.89 18.26 -14.24
C GLU A 98 4.79 18.25 -13.00
N PHE A 99 4.49 17.40 -12.01
CA PHE A 99 5.36 17.21 -10.84
C PHE A 99 6.76 16.76 -11.25
N ALA A 100 6.87 15.78 -12.16
CA ALA A 100 8.16 15.33 -12.67
C ALA A 100 8.94 16.48 -13.31
N SER A 101 8.29 17.31 -14.14
CA SER A 101 8.94 18.44 -14.78
C SER A 101 9.44 19.49 -13.79
N ARG A 102 8.67 19.79 -12.73
CA ARG A 102 9.02 20.73 -11.67
C ARG A 102 10.19 20.22 -10.83
N LEU A 103 10.15 18.95 -10.41
CA LEU A 103 11.24 18.31 -9.64
C LEU A 103 12.57 18.33 -10.40
N ARG A 104 12.53 18.25 -11.73
CA ARG A 104 13.74 18.27 -12.57
C ARG A 104 14.34 19.67 -12.76
N GLN A 105 13.54 20.71 -12.55
CA GLN A 105 13.96 22.11 -12.71
C GLN A 105 14.45 22.71 -11.40
N GLU A 106 14.01 22.20 -10.26
CA GLU A 106 14.41 22.74 -8.95
C GLU A 106 15.80 22.27 -8.52
N GLU A 107 16.70 23.23 -8.39
CA GLU A 107 18.08 22.99 -7.93
C GLU A 107 18.27 23.33 -6.44
N SER A 108 17.33 24.06 -5.84
CA SER A 108 17.43 24.47 -4.43
C SER A 108 16.81 23.42 -3.51
N ALA A 109 17.55 23.02 -2.47
CA ALA A 109 17.09 22.03 -1.50
C ALA A 109 15.79 22.45 -0.79
N GLN A 110 15.61 23.76 -0.52
CA GLN A 110 14.42 24.27 0.14
C GLN A 110 13.19 24.26 -0.76
N ALA A 111 13.31 24.67 -2.02
CA ALA A 111 12.18 24.60 -2.96
C ALA A 111 11.82 23.15 -3.26
N LEU A 112 12.83 22.28 -3.41
CA LEU A 112 12.64 20.84 -3.57
C LEU A 112 11.88 20.25 -2.38
N ALA A 113 12.25 20.60 -1.14
CA ALA A 113 11.56 20.11 0.06
C ALA A 113 10.07 20.46 0.01
N VAL A 114 9.72 21.72 -0.32
CA VAL A 114 8.32 22.15 -0.45
C VAL A 114 7.60 21.36 -1.55
N LEU A 115 8.21 21.18 -2.72
CA LEU A 115 7.61 20.39 -3.80
C LEU A 115 7.38 18.93 -3.41
N LEU A 116 8.34 18.31 -2.72
CA LEU A 116 8.22 16.93 -2.29
C LEU A 116 7.16 16.77 -1.19
N THR A 117 7.04 17.75 -0.29
CA THR A 117 5.94 17.81 0.67
C THR A 117 4.59 17.89 -0.04
N GLU A 118 4.44 18.81 -1.01
CA GLU A 118 3.20 18.92 -1.82
C GLU A 118 2.86 17.59 -2.53
N LEU A 119 3.88 16.92 -3.08
CA LEU A 119 3.71 15.62 -3.75
C LEU A 119 3.25 14.53 -2.79
N VAL A 120 3.86 14.42 -1.60
CA VAL A 120 3.50 13.43 -0.58
C VAL A 120 2.11 13.70 -0.03
N GLU A 121 1.76 14.95 0.25
CA GLU A 121 0.43 15.34 0.71
C GLU A 121 -0.66 15.02 -0.33
N GLU A 122 -0.40 15.27 -1.61
CA GLU A 122 -1.29 14.88 -2.69
C GLU A 122 -1.43 13.35 -2.76
N ALA A 123 -0.31 12.60 -2.68
CA ALA A 123 -0.34 11.14 -2.68
C ALA A 123 -1.21 10.60 -1.54
N ILE A 124 -1.04 11.12 -0.33
CA ILE A 124 -1.85 10.74 0.85
C ILE A 124 -3.32 11.13 0.66
N SER A 125 -3.59 12.28 0.07
CA SER A 125 -4.96 12.71 -0.23
C SER A 125 -5.65 11.75 -1.20
N GLN A 126 -4.92 11.25 -2.21
CA GLN A 126 -5.43 10.23 -3.14
C GLN A 126 -5.78 8.91 -2.43
N ILE A 127 -5.03 8.51 -1.39
CA ILE A 127 -5.38 7.37 -0.53
C ILE A 127 -6.73 7.62 0.14
N GLY A 128 -6.95 8.82 0.70
CA GLY A 128 -8.21 9.21 1.32
C GLY A 128 -9.41 9.19 0.38
N TYR A 129 -9.19 9.34 -0.93
CA TYR A 129 -10.20 9.20 -1.97
C TYR A 129 -10.32 7.78 -2.55
N ASN A 130 -9.61 6.79 -2.00
CA ASN A 130 -9.49 5.41 -2.51
C ASN A 130 -8.90 5.31 -3.93
N ASN A 131 -8.20 6.36 -4.38
CA ASN A 131 -7.48 6.38 -5.65
C ASN A 131 -6.06 5.82 -5.48
N TYR A 132 -5.96 4.55 -5.10
CA TYR A 132 -4.67 3.93 -4.79
C TYR A 132 -3.70 3.94 -5.97
N ARG A 133 -4.20 3.83 -7.21
CA ARG A 133 -3.35 3.88 -8.41
C ARG A 133 -2.64 5.23 -8.53
N SER A 134 -3.38 6.32 -8.38
CA SER A 134 -2.85 7.69 -8.46
C SER A 134 -1.89 7.98 -7.30
N ALA A 135 -2.20 7.49 -6.09
CA ALA A 135 -1.29 7.56 -4.95
C ALA A 135 0.04 6.82 -5.22
N LEU A 136 -0.05 5.59 -5.76
CA LEU A 136 1.12 4.81 -6.14
C LEU A 136 1.93 5.52 -7.23
N ASP A 137 1.32 6.07 -8.27
CA ASP A 137 2.06 6.77 -9.32
C ASP A 137 2.86 7.97 -8.78
N LEU A 138 2.31 8.71 -7.79
CA LEU A 138 3.01 9.80 -7.11
C LEU A 138 4.16 9.29 -6.23
N PHE A 139 3.95 8.23 -5.45
CA PHE A 139 5.05 7.61 -4.67
C PHE A 139 6.14 7.02 -5.57
N ALA A 140 5.76 6.45 -6.72
CA ALA A 140 6.72 5.95 -7.71
C ALA A 140 7.58 7.09 -8.25
N LEU A 141 6.98 8.26 -8.55
CA LEU A 141 7.72 9.45 -8.98
C LEU A 141 8.75 9.89 -7.92
N LEU A 142 8.35 9.93 -6.64
CA LEU A 142 9.24 10.28 -5.53
C LEU A 142 10.47 9.35 -5.48
N ILE A 143 10.25 8.05 -5.55
CA ILE A 143 11.32 7.05 -5.50
C ILE A 143 12.16 7.10 -6.78
N ASP A 144 11.54 7.20 -7.95
CA ASP A 144 12.23 7.21 -9.24
C ASP A 144 13.18 8.42 -9.35
N GLU A 145 12.77 9.63 -8.94
CA GLU A 145 13.68 10.79 -8.92
C GLU A 145 14.81 10.64 -7.87
N ARG A 146 14.55 10.01 -6.72
CA ARG A 146 15.62 9.66 -5.76
C ARG A 146 16.60 8.63 -6.34
N LEU A 147 16.11 7.65 -7.10
CA LEU A 147 16.93 6.62 -7.75
C LEU A 147 17.76 7.19 -8.90
N LEU A 148 17.29 8.22 -9.60
CA LEU A 148 18.05 8.90 -10.64
C LEU A 148 19.22 9.74 -10.09
N GLU A 149 19.16 10.18 -8.82
CA GLU A 149 20.24 10.86 -8.07
C GLU A 149 21.07 11.84 -8.91
N ARG A 150 20.41 12.89 -9.39
CA ARG A 150 21.05 13.93 -10.23
C ARG A 150 22.05 14.77 -9.44
N THR A 151 21.76 14.99 -8.15
CA THR A 151 22.53 15.87 -7.29
C THR A 151 22.67 15.23 -5.89
N PRO A 152 23.88 14.92 -5.42
CA PRO A 152 24.06 14.26 -4.11
C PRO A 152 23.64 15.16 -2.94
N ALA A 153 23.61 16.49 -3.14
CA ALA A 153 23.18 17.45 -2.13
C ALA A 153 21.67 17.41 -1.83
N THR A 154 20.84 16.90 -2.74
CA THR A 154 19.38 16.81 -2.55
C THR A 154 18.93 15.47 -1.99
N THR A 155 19.82 14.46 -1.99
CA THR A 155 19.64 13.15 -1.36
C THR A 155 19.00 13.17 0.03
N PRO A 156 19.49 13.97 1.01
CA PRO A 156 18.89 13.97 2.35
C PRO A 156 17.43 14.43 2.34
N VAL A 157 17.06 15.37 1.47
CA VAL A 157 15.69 15.88 1.35
C VAL A 157 14.75 14.80 0.80
N PHE A 158 15.18 14.09 -0.25
CA PHE A 158 14.41 12.96 -0.77
C PHE A 158 14.27 11.84 0.26
N ASP A 159 15.36 11.51 0.95
CA ASP A 159 15.32 10.44 1.93
C ASP A 159 14.39 10.78 3.10
N GLU A 160 14.43 12.02 3.61
CA GLU A 160 13.52 12.48 4.66
C GLU A 160 12.05 12.38 4.22
N MET A 161 11.75 12.75 2.97
CA MET A 161 10.39 12.67 2.43
C MET A 161 9.91 11.23 2.19
N ILE A 162 10.82 10.34 1.77
CA ILE A 162 10.52 8.90 1.65
C ILE A 162 10.27 8.30 3.04
N ASP A 163 11.06 8.68 4.05
CA ASP A 163 10.89 8.20 5.42
C ASP A 163 9.56 8.71 6.02
N ALA A 164 9.17 9.96 5.74
CA ALA A 164 7.87 10.49 6.13
C ALA A 164 6.69 9.77 5.43
N ALA A 165 6.89 9.35 4.18
CA ALA A 165 5.89 8.68 3.37
C ALA A 165 5.81 7.15 3.60
N SER A 166 6.78 6.55 4.28
CA SER A 166 6.97 5.09 4.27
C SER A 166 5.76 4.32 4.78
N SER A 167 5.17 4.75 5.89
CA SER A 167 4.02 4.09 6.50
C SER A 167 2.78 4.17 5.61
N SER A 168 2.58 5.30 4.93
CA SER A 168 1.47 5.46 3.97
C SER A 168 1.70 4.61 2.71
N LEU A 169 2.93 4.56 2.22
CA LEU A 169 3.29 3.72 1.08
C LEU A 169 3.07 2.23 1.39
N GLU A 170 3.52 1.76 2.54
CA GLU A 170 3.31 0.38 3.00
C GLU A 170 1.82 0.03 3.10
N ALA A 171 1.03 0.90 3.72
CA ALA A 171 -0.42 0.70 3.83
C ALA A 171 -1.08 0.57 2.45
N VAL A 172 -0.74 1.44 1.50
CA VAL A 172 -1.31 1.40 0.15
C VAL A 172 -0.85 0.20 -0.63
N LEU A 173 0.43 -0.17 -0.56
CA LEU A 173 0.94 -1.34 -1.25
C LEU A 173 0.31 -2.63 -0.72
N SER A 174 0.14 -2.74 0.61
CA SER A 174 -0.56 -3.86 1.25
C SER A 174 -2.02 -3.93 0.82
N GLU A 175 -2.75 -2.80 0.89
CA GLU A 175 -4.16 -2.73 0.47
C GLU A 175 -4.34 -3.00 -1.02
N ALA A 176 -3.44 -2.47 -1.87
CA ALA A 176 -3.48 -2.68 -3.30
C ALA A 176 -3.09 -4.11 -3.70
N SER A 177 -2.31 -4.82 -2.87
CA SER A 177 -1.96 -6.21 -3.09
C SER A 177 -3.11 -7.17 -2.73
N SER A 178 -3.93 -6.83 -1.74
CA SER A 178 -5.08 -7.62 -1.29
C SER A 178 -6.36 -7.29 -2.08
N SER A 179 -6.44 -6.10 -2.66
CA SER A 179 -7.60 -5.63 -3.40
C SER A 179 -7.71 -6.24 -4.80
N THR A 180 -8.92 -6.68 -5.15
CA THR A 180 -9.30 -7.09 -6.50
C THR A 180 -10.38 -6.16 -7.03
N MET A 181 -10.20 -5.67 -8.26
CA MET A 181 -11.23 -4.90 -8.97
C MET A 181 -11.91 -5.77 -10.02
N PHE A 182 -13.20 -5.55 -10.21
CA PHE A 182 -13.92 -6.13 -11.34
C PHE A 182 -13.57 -5.37 -12.62
N ASP A 183 -13.01 -6.09 -13.58
CA ASP A 183 -12.76 -5.58 -14.91
C ASP A 183 -13.96 -5.89 -15.81
N ALA A 184 -14.65 -4.84 -16.25
CA ALA A 184 -15.83 -4.95 -17.10
C ALA A 184 -15.50 -5.45 -18.51
N ASP A 185 -14.26 -5.25 -18.98
CA ASP A 185 -13.84 -5.62 -20.33
C ASP A 185 -13.48 -7.11 -20.42
N THR A 186 -12.91 -7.66 -19.35
CA THR A 186 -12.57 -9.10 -19.26
C THR A 186 -13.59 -9.92 -18.47
N ALA A 187 -14.59 -9.26 -17.87
CA ALA A 187 -15.59 -9.86 -16.97
C ALA A 187 -14.96 -10.71 -15.85
N ALA A 188 -13.78 -10.31 -15.38
CA ALA A 188 -12.98 -11.03 -14.40
C ALA A 188 -12.54 -10.12 -13.26
N LEU A 189 -12.28 -10.71 -12.09
CA LEU A 189 -11.63 -10.01 -10.99
C LEU A 189 -10.13 -9.95 -11.28
N SER A 190 -9.63 -8.74 -11.51
CA SER A 190 -8.20 -8.48 -11.69
C SER A 190 -7.64 -7.84 -10.42
N PRO A 191 -6.47 -8.29 -9.94
CA PRO A 191 -5.83 -7.62 -8.81
C PRO A 191 -5.50 -6.17 -9.16
N LEU A 192 -5.61 -5.29 -8.18
CA LEU A 192 -5.28 -3.87 -8.39
C LEU A 192 -3.81 -3.70 -8.78
N LEU A 193 -2.94 -4.48 -8.14
CA LEU A 193 -1.56 -4.69 -8.56
C LEU A 193 -1.48 -5.89 -9.51
N THR A 194 -1.58 -5.62 -10.81
CA THR A 194 -1.19 -6.60 -11.85
C THR A 194 0.26 -7.05 -11.64
N THR A 195 0.60 -8.25 -12.11
CA THR A 195 1.95 -8.82 -11.98
C THR A 195 3.02 -7.86 -12.46
N ASP A 196 2.83 -7.20 -13.61
CA ASP A 196 3.80 -6.23 -14.16
C ASP A 196 4.00 -5.01 -13.25
N ILE A 197 2.91 -4.47 -12.68
CA ILE A 197 2.99 -3.29 -11.79
C ILE A 197 3.68 -3.68 -10.48
N ARG A 198 3.31 -4.84 -9.92
CA ARG A 198 3.87 -5.35 -8.66
C ARG A 198 5.37 -5.62 -8.78
N GLN A 199 5.81 -6.26 -9.88
CA GLN A 199 7.22 -6.51 -10.14
C GLN A 199 8.04 -5.22 -10.25
N ARG A 200 7.52 -4.20 -10.95
CA ARG A 200 8.17 -2.88 -11.03
C ARG A 200 8.28 -2.21 -9.65
N TRP A 201 7.28 -2.38 -8.79
CA TRP A 201 7.35 -1.89 -7.41
C TRP A 201 8.42 -2.61 -6.60
N LEU A 202 8.48 -3.93 -6.69
CA LEU A 202 9.53 -4.72 -6.03
C LEU A 202 10.93 -4.33 -6.51
N GLU A 203 11.12 -4.09 -7.82
CA GLU A 203 12.38 -3.59 -8.37
C GLU A 203 12.76 -2.21 -7.82
N ARG A 204 11.80 -1.28 -7.72
CA ARG A 204 12.02 0.05 -7.14
C ARG A 204 12.41 -0.02 -5.67
N LEU A 205 11.65 -0.75 -4.86
CA LEU A 205 11.92 -0.92 -3.43
C LEU A 205 13.28 -1.59 -3.22
N PHE A 206 13.60 -2.59 -4.04
CA PHE A 206 14.89 -3.27 -3.98
C PHE A 206 16.05 -2.32 -4.33
N ALA A 207 15.93 -1.54 -5.40
CA ALA A 207 16.94 -0.55 -5.78
C ALA A 207 17.11 0.55 -4.73
N LEU A 208 16.01 1.02 -4.14
CA LEU A 208 16.01 2.02 -3.07
C LEU A 208 16.71 1.48 -1.82
N TRP A 209 16.39 0.24 -1.43
CA TRP A 209 17.03 -0.44 -0.32
C TRP A 209 18.55 -0.56 -0.52
N LEU A 210 19.02 -0.94 -1.72
CA LEU A 210 20.45 -1.00 -2.01
C LEU A 210 21.14 0.35 -1.85
N LYS A 211 20.56 1.44 -2.38
CA LYS A 211 21.13 2.78 -2.23
C LYS A 211 21.23 3.21 -0.77
N ARG A 212 20.23 2.87 0.04
CA ARG A 212 20.17 3.23 1.45
C ARG A 212 21.09 2.35 2.32
N LEU A 213 21.28 1.08 1.95
CA LEU A 213 22.32 0.22 2.52
C LEU A 213 23.73 0.78 2.28
N ASP A 214 24.03 1.26 1.07
CA ASP A 214 25.33 1.87 0.75
C ASP A 214 25.56 3.17 1.55
N ALA A 215 24.48 3.91 1.83
CA ALA A 215 24.51 5.10 2.69
C ALA A 215 24.55 4.79 4.21
N HIS A 216 24.59 3.51 4.61
CA HIS A 216 24.53 3.04 5.99
C HIS A 216 23.30 3.55 6.77
N LYS A 217 22.20 3.81 6.06
CA LYS A 217 20.93 4.12 6.70
C LYS A 217 20.31 2.80 7.17
N VAL A 218 19.89 2.77 8.44
CA VAL A 218 19.28 1.58 9.04
C VAL A 218 17.85 1.49 8.52
N GLU A 219 17.66 0.72 7.47
CA GLU A 219 16.33 0.44 6.92
C GLU A 219 16.05 -1.04 6.97
N GLU A 220 15.58 -1.46 8.14
CA GLU A 220 15.16 -2.83 8.40
C GLU A 220 13.77 -3.11 7.79
N ASN A 221 12.97 -2.08 7.52
CA ASN A 221 11.56 -2.23 7.13
C ASN A 221 11.36 -2.49 5.62
N LEU A 222 12.18 -1.92 4.73
CA LEU A 222 12.01 -2.11 3.27
C LEU A 222 12.03 -3.59 2.84
N PRO A 223 12.93 -4.44 3.36
CA PRO A 223 12.86 -5.88 3.15
C PRO A 223 11.54 -6.53 3.55
N GLU A 224 10.93 -6.09 4.65
CA GLU A 224 9.66 -6.61 5.15
C GLU A 224 8.52 -6.19 4.23
N VAL A 225 8.44 -4.91 3.87
CA VAL A 225 7.46 -4.38 2.90
C VAL A 225 7.56 -5.13 1.56
N MET A 226 8.76 -5.39 1.06
CA MET A 226 8.94 -6.17 -0.18
C MET A 226 8.40 -7.60 -0.06
N LEU A 227 8.51 -8.23 1.11
CA LEU A 227 8.00 -9.58 1.33
C LEU A 227 6.48 -9.61 1.48
N ASP A 228 5.90 -8.57 2.09
CA ASP A 228 4.45 -8.46 2.27
C ASP A 228 3.73 -8.21 0.94
N VAL A 229 4.35 -7.44 0.05
CA VAL A 229 3.81 -7.15 -1.29
C VAL A 229 4.04 -8.31 -2.27
N ALA A 230 5.12 -9.09 -2.11
CA ALA A 230 5.50 -10.11 -3.07
C ALA A 230 4.55 -11.31 -3.06
N TRP A 231 4.14 -11.74 -4.26
CA TRP A 231 3.40 -12.98 -4.42
C TRP A 231 4.37 -14.13 -4.71
N ASN A 232 3.87 -15.36 -4.66
CA ASN A 232 4.67 -16.57 -4.92
C ASN A 232 5.41 -16.52 -6.27
N GLU A 233 4.81 -15.88 -7.28
CA GLU A 233 5.41 -15.72 -8.61
C GLU A 233 6.59 -14.73 -8.64
N ASP A 234 6.65 -13.78 -7.71
CA ASP A 234 7.69 -12.76 -7.65
C ASP A 234 8.93 -13.20 -6.86
N LEU A 235 8.85 -14.33 -6.16
CA LEU A 235 9.96 -14.87 -5.37
C LEU A 235 11.20 -15.17 -6.25
N LEU A 236 10.97 -15.61 -7.49
CA LEU A 236 12.05 -15.82 -8.46
C LEU A 236 12.69 -14.50 -8.88
N LEU A 237 11.90 -13.45 -9.09
CA LEU A 237 12.40 -12.11 -9.38
C LEU A 237 13.28 -11.59 -8.23
N LEU A 238 12.75 -11.57 -7.00
CA LEU A 238 13.48 -11.08 -5.82
C LEU A 238 14.78 -11.86 -5.58
N ARG A 239 14.74 -13.19 -5.74
CA ARG A 239 15.94 -14.03 -5.65
C ARG A 239 16.95 -13.67 -6.75
N SER A 240 16.49 -13.47 -7.98
CA SER A 240 17.36 -13.09 -9.10
C SER A 240 18.02 -11.73 -8.88
N LEU A 241 17.27 -10.74 -8.38
CA LEU A 241 17.80 -9.40 -8.07
C LEU A 241 18.92 -9.47 -7.02
N ALA A 242 18.67 -10.14 -5.90
CA ALA A 242 19.66 -10.30 -4.84
C ALA A 242 20.89 -11.12 -5.27
N GLN A 243 20.69 -12.19 -6.03
CA GLN A 243 21.79 -12.99 -6.57
C GLN A 243 22.62 -12.23 -7.60
N ASN A 244 21.98 -11.47 -8.49
CA ASN A 244 22.66 -10.63 -9.48
C ASN A 244 23.54 -9.60 -8.77
N GLU A 245 23.06 -8.96 -7.71
CA GLU A 245 23.85 -8.02 -6.92
C GLU A 245 25.03 -8.69 -6.20
N LEU A 246 24.84 -9.85 -5.59
CA LEU A 246 25.93 -10.62 -4.99
C LEU A 246 26.97 -11.07 -6.04
N GLN A 247 26.53 -11.39 -7.26
CA GLN A 247 27.43 -11.77 -8.37
C GLN A 247 28.17 -10.58 -8.99
N LYS A 248 27.61 -9.37 -8.95
CA LYS A 248 28.28 -8.13 -9.39
C LYS A 248 29.42 -7.71 -8.44
N GLN A 249 29.40 -8.18 -7.19
CA GLN A 249 30.34 -7.76 -6.14
C GLN A 249 31.83 -8.14 -6.29
N PRO A 250 32.35 -8.89 -7.31
CA PRO A 250 33.79 -9.11 -7.42
C PRO A 250 34.54 -8.34 -8.54
N TYR A 251 33.95 -7.39 -9.28
CA TYR A 251 34.66 -6.69 -10.39
C TYR A 251 34.23 -5.24 -10.67
N SER A 252 34.01 -4.40 -9.66
CA SER A 252 34.05 -2.95 -9.93
C SER A 252 35.50 -2.59 -10.32
N GLU A 253 35.71 -2.14 -11.56
CA GLU A 253 37.02 -1.93 -12.22
C GLU A 253 38.03 -1.06 -11.42
N HIS A 254 37.58 -0.33 -10.40
CA HIS A 254 38.44 0.36 -9.45
C HIS A 254 39.27 -0.56 -8.54
N HIS A 255 38.86 -1.82 -8.37
CA HIS A 255 39.51 -2.74 -7.43
C HIS A 255 40.74 -3.46 -8.02
N LEU A 256 40.89 -3.50 -9.35
CA LEU A 256 42.06 -4.12 -10.00
C LEU A 256 43.32 -3.26 -9.93
N LEU A 257 43.19 -1.94 -9.75
CA LEU A 257 44.32 -1.06 -9.47
C LEU A 257 44.60 -0.91 -7.96
N SER A 258 43.61 -1.18 -7.10
CA SER A 258 43.75 -1.12 -5.63
C SER A 258 44.19 -2.45 -4.99
N ARG A 259 44.04 -3.58 -5.68
CA ARG A 259 44.38 -4.92 -5.12
C ARG A 259 45.86 -5.15 -4.83
N GLN A 260 46.75 -4.28 -5.30
CA GLN A 260 48.17 -4.36 -4.94
C GLN A 260 48.50 -3.64 -3.62
N GLU A 261 47.61 -2.82 -3.05
CA GLU A 261 48.01 -1.93 -1.93
C GLU A 261 47.08 -1.86 -0.72
N SER A 262 45.92 -2.54 -0.65
CA SER A 262 45.06 -2.38 0.53
C SER A 262 44.45 -3.68 1.05
N ASN A 263 44.99 -4.15 2.17
CA ASN A 263 44.48 -5.23 3.02
C ASN A 263 43.31 -4.75 3.92
N ILE A 264 42.61 -3.69 3.49
CA ILE A 264 41.53 -3.06 4.26
C ILE A 264 40.24 -3.80 3.94
N VAL A 265 39.61 -4.33 4.99
CA VAL A 265 38.26 -4.89 4.92
C VAL A 265 37.29 -3.74 4.63
N ASP A 266 36.61 -3.79 3.49
CA ASP A 266 35.52 -2.89 3.18
C ASP A 266 34.27 -3.31 3.98
N PHE A 267 34.06 -2.64 5.11
CA PHE A 267 32.92 -2.91 6.00
C PHE A 267 31.57 -2.62 5.33
N THR A 268 31.52 -1.69 4.38
CA THR A 268 30.31 -1.36 3.62
C THR A 268 29.93 -2.51 2.71
N LEU A 269 30.90 -3.05 1.96
CA LEU A 269 30.69 -4.24 1.13
C LEU A 269 30.29 -5.44 2.00
N GLN A 270 30.99 -5.66 3.12
CA GLN A 270 30.66 -6.77 4.02
C GLN A 270 29.24 -6.64 4.61
N TYR A 271 28.82 -5.44 4.99
CA TYR A 271 27.47 -5.18 5.49
C TYR A 271 26.41 -5.44 4.41
N ARG A 272 26.61 -4.92 3.20
CA ARG A 272 25.72 -5.15 2.06
C ARG A 272 25.60 -6.63 1.72
N THR A 273 26.72 -7.36 1.65
CA THR A 273 26.70 -8.81 1.39
C THR A 273 25.89 -9.54 2.48
N LYS A 274 26.10 -9.22 3.76
CA LYS A 274 25.34 -9.83 4.87
C LYS A 274 23.86 -9.50 4.81
N ALA A 275 23.49 -8.26 4.46
CA ALA A 275 22.10 -7.85 4.31
C ALA A 275 21.40 -8.62 3.18
N LEU A 276 22.05 -8.73 2.01
CA LEU A 276 21.57 -9.52 0.88
C LEU A 276 21.45 -11.01 1.21
N GLU A 277 22.42 -11.59 1.92
CA GLU A 277 22.34 -12.98 2.39
C GLU A 277 21.19 -13.19 3.40
N LYS A 278 20.96 -12.24 4.31
CA LYS A 278 19.83 -12.28 5.25
C LYS A 278 18.50 -12.26 4.49
N PHE A 279 18.38 -11.37 3.51
CA PHE A 279 17.20 -11.27 2.65
C PHE A 279 16.94 -12.57 1.87
N LEU A 280 17.97 -13.15 1.26
CA LEU A 280 17.85 -14.44 0.55
C LEU A 280 17.41 -15.59 1.46
N LYS A 281 17.79 -15.57 2.73
CA LYS A 281 17.37 -16.56 3.73
C LYS A 281 15.92 -16.37 4.18
N ALA A 282 15.42 -15.13 4.17
CA ALA A 282 14.04 -14.81 4.51
C ALA A 282 13.05 -15.22 3.41
N LEU A 283 13.48 -15.26 2.15
CA LEU A 283 12.63 -15.70 1.04
C LEU A 283 12.20 -17.18 1.21
N PRO A 284 10.91 -17.50 1.01
CA PRO A 284 10.43 -18.88 1.02
C PRO A 284 11.21 -19.78 0.06
N ARG A 285 11.50 -21.00 0.50
CA ARG A 285 12.08 -22.03 -0.36
C ARG A 285 10.96 -22.66 -1.19
N THR A 286 10.88 -22.24 -2.44
CA THR A 286 10.11 -22.87 -3.52
C THR A 286 10.62 -24.27 -3.81
#